data_AF-A0AA39XU56-F1
#
_entry.id   AF-A0AA39XU56-F1
#
_cell.length_a   1.000
_cell.length_b   1.000
_cell.length_c   1.000
_cell.angle_alpha   90.00
_cell.angle_beta   90.00
_cell.angle_gamma   90.00
#
_symmetry.space_group_name_H-M   'P 1'
#
loop_
_entity.id
_entity.type
_entity.pdbx_description
1 polymer ?
#
loop_
_entity_poly.entity_id
_entity_poly.type
_entity_poly.pdbx_seq_one_letter_code
_entity_poly.pdbx_strand_id
1 'polypeptide(L)'
;MSSWIIALYPLIIIALAGVAIYEHTKTTTLSLPVSPILTILTIALPLLAAIHAIYQPSLLRAASAKTASTLQNLLPTLLQAIQLILTTVLATLLTSDAVPSPLRECLLETRWKQFWTSHDAESIRRIQDALNCCGFRTVKHMAWPFPSGPPGGGGSEESCAVRFGRTVACREPWQSAMQGAGGWDAAVVVAVGLLQVLSWVMGRRFAEPYPFLAIVN
;
A
#
# COMPACT_ATOMS: atom_id res chain seq x y z
N MET A 1 31.48 -4.46 -11.31
CA MET A 1 30.25 -4.71 -10.53
C MET A 1 29.76 -6.10 -10.87
N SER A 2 29.47 -6.96 -9.88
CA SER A 2 28.88 -8.27 -10.15
C SER A 2 27.56 -8.06 -10.90
N SER A 3 27.44 -8.54 -12.14
CA SER A 3 26.29 -8.37 -13.03
C SER A 3 24.94 -8.71 -12.37
N TRP A 4 25.01 -9.51 -11.30
CA TRP A 4 23.90 -9.92 -10.46
C TRP A 4 23.22 -8.75 -9.75
N ILE A 5 23.94 -7.74 -9.26
CA ILE A 5 23.32 -6.61 -8.52
C ILE A 5 22.46 -5.74 -9.45
N ILE A 6 22.92 -5.56 -10.70
CA ILE A 6 22.20 -4.78 -11.72
C ILE A 6 20.90 -5.48 -12.13
N ALA A 7 20.90 -6.83 -12.16
CA ALA A 7 19.71 -7.61 -12.47
C ALA A 7 18.77 -7.78 -11.27
N LEU A 8 19.30 -7.95 -10.05
CA LEU A 8 18.51 -8.20 -8.85
C LEU A 8 17.71 -6.97 -8.39
N TYR A 9 18.28 -5.77 -8.50
CA TYR A 9 17.60 -4.54 -8.08
C TYR A 9 16.24 -4.30 -8.80
N PRO A 10 16.15 -4.29 -10.15
CA PRO A 10 14.87 -4.10 -10.83
C PRO A 10 13.90 -5.26 -10.57
N LEU A 11 14.39 -6.49 -10.41
CA LEU A 11 13.55 -7.64 -10.05
C LEU A 11 12.89 -7.45 -8.68
N ILE A 12 13.64 -6.97 -7.69
CA ILE A 12 13.10 -6.68 -6.35
C ILE A 12 12.07 -5.54 -6.43
N ILE A 13 12.35 -4.48 -7.18
CA ILE A 13 11.40 -3.36 -7.38
C ILE A 13 10.10 -3.83 -8.02
N ILE A 14 10.17 -4.67 -9.06
CA ILE A 14 8.99 -5.24 -9.72
C ILE A 14 8.21 -6.13 -8.75
N ALA A 15 8.89 -6.97 -7.97
CA ALA A 15 8.24 -7.81 -6.96
C ALA A 15 7.51 -6.97 -5.90
N LEU A 16 8.16 -5.92 -5.37
CA LEU A 16 7.57 -5.01 -4.39
C LEU A 16 6.37 -4.24 -4.94
N ALA A 17 6.45 -3.75 -6.17
CA ALA A 17 5.32 -3.11 -6.84
C ALA A 17 4.15 -4.09 -7.06
N GLY A 18 4.46 -5.34 -7.43
CA GLY A 18 3.46 -6.40 -7.58
C GLY A 18 2.71 -6.69 -6.28
N VAL A 19 3.43 -6.77 -5.15
CA VAL A 19 2.82 -6.94 -3.82
C VAL A 19 1.91 -5.76 -3.48
N ALA A 20 2.37 -4.52 -3.67
CA ALA A 20 1.55 -3.33 -3.39
C ALA A 20 0.27 -3.26 -4.25
N ILE A 21 0.35 -3.65 -5.53
CA ILE A 21 -0.82 -3.72 -6.43
C ILE A 21 -1.81 -4.80 -5.97
N TYR A 22 -1.30 -5.96 -5.54
CA TYR A 22 -2.13 -7.03 -5.00
C TYR A 22 -2.89 -6.58 -3.75
N GLU A 23 -2.21 -5.94 -2.81
CA GLU A 23 -2.81 -5.41 -1.57
C GLU A 23 -3.82 -4.30 -1.86
N HIS A 24 -3.56 -3.42 -2.83
CA HIS A 24 -4.53 -2.41 -3.25
C HIS A 24 -5.82 -3.05 -3.79
N THR A 25 -5.69 -4.13 -4.56
CA THR A 25 -6.84 -4.88 -5.08
C THR A 25 -7.64 -5.55 -3.96
N LYS A 26 -6.96 -6.11 -2.95
CA LYS A 26 -7.61 -6.66 -1.75
C LYS A 26 -8.33 -5.60 -0.94
N THR A 27 -7.69 -4.45 -0.73
CA THR A 27 -8.22 -3.32 0.03
C THR A 27 -9.49 -2.75 -0.61
N THR A 28 -9.49 -2.60 -1.94
CA THR A 28 -10.64 -2.11 -2.70
C THR A 28 -11.79 -3.11 -2.74
N THR A 29 -11.50 -4.40 -2.95
CA THR A 29 -12.55 -5.44 -2.98
C THR A 29 -13.26 -5.63 -1.64
N LEU A 30 -12.53 -5.52 -0.53
CA LEU A 30 -13.10 -5.61 0.82
C LEU A 30 -13.53 -4.24 1.38
N SER A 31 -13.50 -3.17 0.57
CA SER A 31 -13.95 -1.81 0.93
C SER A 31 -13.37 -1.33 2.28
N LEU A 32 -12.10 -1.64 2.52
CA LEU A 32 -11.45 -1.30 3.78
C LEU A 32 -11.36 0.22 3.91
N PRO A 33 -11.50 0.76 5.13
CA PRO A 33 -11.30 2.18 5.40
C PRO A 33 -9.80 2.55 5.45
N VAL A 34 -9.01 2.07 4.48
CA VAL A 34 -7.62 2.50 4.27
C VAL A 34 -7.65 3.70 3.33
N SER A 35 -6.85 4.71 3.63
CA SER A 35 -6.77 5.91 2.76
C SER A 35 -6.25 5.51 1.38
N PRO A 36 -7.00 5.75 0.29
CA PRO A 36 -6.56 5.40 -1.06
C PRO A 36 -5.25 6.09 -1.44
N ILE A 37 -4.99 7.27 -0.87
CA ILE A 37 -3.74 8.02 -1.05
C ILE A 37 -2.53 7.19 -0.56
N LEU A 38 -2.65 6.49 0.56
CA LEU A 38 -1.55 5.69 1.11
C LEU A 38 -1.21 4.49 0.22
N THR A 39 -2.22 3.80 -0.28
CA THR A 39 -2.01 2.66 -1.19
C THR A 39 -1.39 3.09 -2.53
N ILE A 40 -1.84 4.22 -3.09
CA ILE A 40 -1.28 4.77 -4.34
C ILE A 40 0.16 5.21 -4.13
N LEU A 41 0.45 5.90 -3.03
CA LEU A 41 1.82 6.32 -2.71
C LEU A 41 2.74 5.12 -2.49
N THR A 42 2.25 4.04 -1.90
CA THR A 42 3.01 2.79 -1.69
C THR A 42 3.36 2.11 -3.02
N ILE A 43 2.47 2.17 -4.03
CA ILE A 43 2.76 1.70 -5.40
C ILE A 43 3.75 2.63 -6.12
N ALA A 44 3.61 3.95 -5.95
CA ALA A 44 4.46 4.93 -6.62
C ALA A 44 5.89 4.95 -6.08
N LEU A 45 6.07 4.71 -4.78
CA LEU A 45 7.36 4.80 -4.10
C LEU A 45 8.47 3.91 -4.71
N PRO A 46 8.27 2.62 -5.01
CA PRO A 46 9.29 1.79 -5.66
C PRO A 46 9.65 2.28 -7.07
N LEU A 47 8.68 2.81 -7.83
CA LEU A 47 8.92 3.38 -9.16
C LEU A 47 9.78 4.65 -9.07
N LEU A 48 9.42 5.54 -8.15
CA LEU A 48 10.19 6.76 -7.88
C LEU A 48 11.60 6.44 -7.40
N ALA A 49 11.76 5.42 -6.54
CA ALA A 49 13.06 4.96 -6.07
C ALA A 49 13.94 4.42 -7.22
N ALA A 50 13.34 3.69 -8.17
CA ALA A 50 14.05 3.19 -9.35
C ALA A 50 14.47 4.33 -10.29
N ILE A 51 13.56 5.26 -10.60
CA ILE A 51 13.85 6.46 -11.39
C ILE A 51 14.99 7.24 -10.74
N HIS A 52 14.87 7.53 -9.44
CA HIS A 52 15.88 8.26 -8.71
C HIS A 52 17.25 7.58 -8.79
N ALA A 53 17.32 6.26 -8.56
CA ALA A 53 18.57 5.50 -8.67
C ALA A 53 19.22 5.56 -10.07
N ILE A 54 18.42 5.57 -11.14
CA ILE A 54 18.89 5.64 -12.53
C ILE A 54 19.44 7.04 -12.88
N TYR A 55 18.74 8.10 -12.48
CA TYR A 55 19.10 9.48 -12.85
C TYR A 55 20.12 10.13 -11.92
N GLN A 56 20.24 9.66 -10.67
CA GLN A 56 21.21 10.16 -9.66
C GLN A 56 22.63 10.37 -10.22
N PRO A 57 23.29 9.38 -10.86
CA PRO A 57 24.66 9.55 -11.34
C PRO A 57 24.78 10.60 -12.46
N SER A 58 23.74 10.80 -13.26
CA SER A 58 23.71 11.83 -14.30
C SER A 58 23.53 13.22 -13.70
N LEU A 59 22.67 13.36 -12.69
CA LEU A 59 22.46 14.61 -11.95
C LEU A 59 23.71 15.02 -11.17
N LEU A 60 24.39 14.07 -10.51
CA LEU A 60 25.64 14.33 -9.79
C LEU A 60 26.77 14.76 -10.73
N ARG A 61 26.86 14.19 -11.94
CA ARG A 61 27.81 14.62 -12.96
C ARG A 61 27.53 16.04 -13.46
N ALA A 62 26.25 16.37 -13.69
CA ALA A 62 25.84 17.71 -14.09
C ALA A 62 26.12 18.75 -12.98
N ALA A 63 25.90 18.40 -11.71
CA ALA A 63 26.24 19.22 -10.54
C ALA A 63 27.75 19.42 -10.35
N SER A 64 28.57 18.46 -10.77
CA SER A 64 30.04 18.54 -10.65
C SER A 64 30.68 19.36 -11.78
N ALA A 65 29.91 19.80 -12.78
CA ALA A 65 30.42 20.62 -13.87
C ALA A 65 30.83 22.01 -13.36
N LYS A 66 31.95 22.56 -13.87
CA LYS A 66 32.45 23.89 -13.48
C LYS A 66 31.46 25.03 -13.77
N THR A 67 30.51 24.81 -14.68
CA THR A 67 29.45 25.75 -15.08
C THR A 67 28.11 25.48 -14.41
N ALA A 68 28.05 24.58 -13.43
CA ALA A 68 26.81 24.20 -12.78
C ALA A 68 26.23 25.39 -11.97
N SER A 69 24.95 25.66 -12.18
CA SER A 69 24.19 26.62 -11.38
C SER A 69 23.95 26.10 -9.96
N THR A 70 23.71 27.01 -8.99
CA THR A 70 23.37 26.64 -7.61
C THR A 70 22.21 25.65 -7.52
N LEU A 71 21.22 25.76 -8.42
CA LEU A 71 20.09 24.85 -8.50
C LEU A 71 20.52 23.43 -8.90
N GLN A 72 21.41 23.29 -9.89
CA GLN A 72 21.93 21.99 -10.32
C GLN A 72 22.72 21.29 -9.21
N ASN A 73 23.41 22.06 -8.36
CA ASN A 73 24.17 21.52 -7.22
C ASN A 73 23.27 21.03 -6.08
N LEU A 74 22.12 21.67 -5.87
CA LEU A 74 21.20 21.33 -4.79
C LEU A 74 20.17 20.26 -5.18
N LEU A 75 19.82 20.16 -6.46
CA LEU A 75 18.78 19.25 -6.97
C LEU A 75 18.95 17.78 -6.54
N PRO A 76 20.13 17.12 -6.68
CA PRO A 76 20.27 15.72 -6.29
C PRO A 76 20.09 15.50 -4.78
N THR A 77 20.52 16.45 -3.96
CA THR A 77 20.34 16.39 -2.50
C THR A 77 18.88 16.62 -2.11
N LEU A 78 18.20 17.56 -2.77
CA LEU A 78 16.80 17.88 -2.52
C LEU A 78 15.89 16.70 -2.89
N LEU A 79 16.09 16.09 -4.06
CA LEU A 79 15.31 14.91 -4.48
C LEU A 79 15.49 13.73 -3.51
N GLN A 80 16.73 13.49 -3.07
CA GLN A 80 17.03 12.45 -2.08
C GLN A 80 16.36 12.73 -0.73
N ALA A 81 16.36 13.98 -0.27
CA ALA A 81 15.72 14.38 0.99
C ALA A 81 14.20 14.22 0.91
N ILE A 82 13.57 14.66 -0.17
CA ILE A 82 12.12 14.52 -0.39
C ILE A 82 11.72 13.05 -0.40
N GLN A 83 12.46 12.21 -1.14
CA GLN A 83 12.19 10.77 -1.21
C GLN A 83 12.31 10.09 0.16
N LEU A 84 13.32 10.47 0.95
CA LEU A 84 13.51 9.93 2.30
C LEU A 84 12.39 10.35 3.25
N ILE A 85 12.00 11.63 3.22
CA ILE A 85 10.89 12.15 4.03
C ILE A 85 9.60 11.42 3.66
N LEU A 86 9.29 11.31 2.37
CA LEU A 86 8.10 10.60 1.89
C LEU A 86 8.10 9.14 2.36
N THR A 87 9.21 8.43 2.18
CA THR A 87 9.37 7.03 2.61
C THR A 87 9.17 6.90 4.13
N THR A 88 9.74 7.80 4.93
CA THR A 88 9.66 7.76 6.39
C THR A 88 8.25 8.06 6.90
N VAL A 89 7.58 9.06 6.31
CA VAL A 89 6.19 9.41 6.64
C VAL A 89 5.27 8.23 6.31
N LEU A 90 5.40 7.64 5.13
CA LEU A 90 4.61 6.47 4.74
C LEU A 90 4.87 5.28 5.66
N ALA A 91 6.14 4.97 5.96
CA ALA A 91 6.49 3.89 6.87
C ALA A 91 5.84 4.08 8.24
N THR A 92 5.87 5.31 8.76
CA THR A 92 5.28 5.64 10.06
C THR A 92 3.77 5.48 10.05
N LEU A 93 3.09 6.02 9.04
CA LEU A 93 1.64 5.97 8.92
C LEU A 93 1.15 4.52 8.74
N LEU A 94 1.76 3.77 7.83
CA LEU A 94 1.36 2.38 7.55
C LEU A 94 1.66 1.45 8.73
N THR A 95 2.77 1.67 9.45
CA THR A 95 3.06 0.92 10.68
C THR A 95 2.03 1.23 11.76
N SER A 96 1.58 2.49 11.87
CA SER A 96 0.48 2.87 12.78
C SER A 96 -0.84 2.19 12.39
N ASP A 97 -1.06 1.99 11.08
CA ASP A 97 -2.20 1.25 10.54
C ASP A 97 -2.10 -0.27 10.77
N ALA A 98 -0.92 -0.81 11.03
CA ALA A 98 -0.73 -2.22 11.40
C ALA A 98 -1.04 -2.49 12.89
N VAL A 99 -0.89 -1.51 13.78
CA VAL A 99 -1.04 -1.72 15.25
C VAL A 99 -2.49 -1.61 15.72
N PRO A 100 -3.06 -2.62 16.41
CA PRO A 100 -4.44 -2.58 16.90
C PRO A 100 -4.71 -1.34 17.77
N SER A 101 -5.83 -0.65 17.54
CA SER A 101 -6.24 0.49 18.38
C SER A 101 -7.77 0.55 18.57
N PRO A 102 -8.26 1.02 19.73
CA PRO A 102 -9.70 1.18 19.98
C PRO A 102 -10.38 2.15 19.02
N LEU A 103 -9.66 3.20 18.57
CA LEU A 103 -10.16 4.14 17.57
C LEU A 103 -10.48 3.42 16.24
N ARG A 104 -9.69 2.42 15.86
CA ARG A 104 -9.89 1.70 14.60
C ARG A 104 -11.10 0.79 14.64
N GLU A 105 -11.39 0.17 15.78
CA GLU A 105 -12.63 -0.61 15.96
C GLU A 105 -13.87 0.27 15.80
N CYS A 106 -13.84 1.48 16.39
CA CYS A 106 -14.91 2.48 16.23
C CYS A 106 -15.06 2.93 14.76
N LEU A 107 -13.93 3.10 14.05
CA LEU A 107 -13.92 3.52 12.65
C LEU A 107 -14.49 2.42 11.73
N LEU A 108 -14.10 1.16 11.94
CA LEU A 108 -14.66 -0.01 11.25
C LEU A 108 -16.17 -0.13 11.48
N GLU A 109 -16.62 0.02 12.72
CA GLU A 109 -18.05 -0.01 13.05
C GLU A 109 -18.82 1.13 12.39
N THR A 110 -18.28 2.34 12.43
CA THR A 110 -18.89 3.52 11.79
C THR A 110 -19.01 3.31 10.30
N ARG A 111 -17.98 2.75 9.65
CA ARG A 111 -17.98 2.46 8.22
C ARG A 111 -18.98 1.36 7.86
N TRP A 112 -19.04 0.27 8.62
CA TRP A 112 -20.04 -0.77 8.42
C TRP A 112 -21.46 -0.25 8.60
N LYS A 113 -21.69 0.54 9.65
CA LYS A 113 -22.97 1.19 9.92
C LYS A 113 -23.38 2.09 8.75
N GLN A 114 -22.44 2.83 8.16
CA GLN A 114 -22.71 3.64 6.98
C GLN A 114 -23.25 2.79 5.83
N PHE A 115 -22.57 1.70 5.47
CA PHE A 115 -23.04 0.77 4.42
C PHE A 115 -24.44 0.23 4.72
N TRP A 116 -24.69 -0.11 5.99
CA TRP A 116 -26.00 -0.61 6.42
C TRP A 116 -27.08 0.45 6.25
N THR A 117 -26.85 1.66 6.75
CA THR A 117 -27.83 2.76 6.67
C THR A 117 -28.10 3.23 5.25
N SER A 118 -27.08 3.20 4.38
CA SER A 118 -27.23 3.53 2.95
C SER A 118 -27.80 2.38 2.12
N HIS A 119 -28.14 1.24 2.75
CA HIS A 119 -28.59 0.02 2.08
C HIS A 119 -27.64 -0.42 0.95
N ASP A 120 -26.33 -0.24 1.18
CA ASP A 120 -25.28 -0.68 0.25
C ASP A 120 -25.09 -2.20 0.37
N ALA A 121 -26.04 -2.92 -0.24
CA ALA A 121 -26.05 -4.37 -0.33
C ALA A 121 -24.77 -4.91 -0.96
N GLU A 122 -24.22 -4.17 -1.92
CA GLU A 122 -23.10 -4.64 -2.72
C GLU A 122 -21.82 -4.66 -1.89
N SER A 123 -21.49 -3.58 -1.20
CA SER A 123 -20.31 -3.51 -0.32
C SER A 123 -20.38 -4.55 0.79
N ILE A 124 -21.52 -4.65 1.48
CA ILE A 124 -21.70 -5.62 2.58
C ILE A 124 -21.60 -7.06 2.05
N ARG A 125 -22.27 -7.38 0.94
CA ARG A 125 -22.23 -8.71 0.34
C ARG A 125 -20.81 -9.08 -0.09
N ARG A 126 -20.10 -8.17 -0.77
CA ARG A 126 -18.70 -8.41 -1.18
C ARG A 126 -17.82 -8.76 0.02
N ILE A 127 -17.93 -8.01 1.12
CA ILE A 127 -17.15 -8.30 2.34
C ILE A 127 -17.55 -9.65 2.94
N GLN A 128 -18.84 -9.90 3.10
CA GLN A 128 -19.36 -11.15 3.64
C GLN A 128 -18.95 -12.37 2.80
N ASP A 129 -18.97 -12.25 1.48
CA ASP A 129 -18.58 -13.29 0.54
C ASP A 129 -17.07 -13.52 0.55
N ALA A 130 -16.27 -12.44 0.56
CA ALA A 130 -14.81 -12.52 0.56
C ALA A 130 -14.24 -13.10 1.87
N LEU A 131 -14.88 -12.79 3.01
CA LEU A 131 -14.44 -13.21 4.34
C LEU A 131 -15.21 -14.42 4.89
N ASN A 132 -16.16 -14.95 4.12
CA ASN A 132 -17.04 -16.05 4.51
C ASN A 132 -17.71 -15.83 5.89
N CYS A 133 -18.20 -14.62 6.13
CA CYS A 133 -18.80 -14.18 7.39
C CYS A 133 -20.20 -13.59 7.17
N CYS A 134 -20.94 -13.35 8.26
CA CYS A 134 -22.22 -12.66 8.25
C CYS A 134 -22.26 -11.59 9.35
N GLY A 135 -22.82 -10.42 9.04
CA GLY A 135 -23.03 -9.34 10.01
C GLY A 135 -21.75 -8.83 10.67
N PHE A 136 -21.82 -7.68 11.34
CA PHE A 136 -20.62 -7.06 11.90
C PHE A 136 -20.23 -7.66 13.25
N ARG A 137 -20.99 -7.39 14.32
CA ARG A 137 -20.69 -7.88 15.69
C ARG A 137 -21.16 -9.31 15.92
N THR A 138 -22.27 -9.70 15.28
CA THR A 138 -22.86 -11.03 15.33
C THR A 138 -23.37 -11.39 13.94
N VAL A 139 -23.67 -12.67 13.70
CA VAL A 139 -24.15 -13.17 12.40
C VAL A 139 -25.45 -12.53 11.89
N LYS A 140 -26.20 -11.85 12.76
CA LYS A 140 -27.44 -11.14 12.44
C LYS A 140 -27.29 -9.62 12.44
N HIS A 141 -26.27 -9.09 13.11
CA HIS A 141 -26.12 -7.66 13.31
C HIS A 141 -25.70 -6.97 12.02
N MET A 142 -26.60 -6.18 11.43
CA MET A 142 -26.34 -5.45 10.19
C MET A 142 -25.83 -6.37 9.07
N ALA A 143 -26.44 -7.56 8.94
CA ALA A 143 -26.07 -8.57 7.96
C ALA A 143 -26.93 -8.47 6.68
N TRP A 144 -26.30 -8.56 5.52
CA TRP A 144 -27.00 -8.76 4.26
C TRP A 144 -27.36 -10.23 4.07
N PRO A 145 -28.54 -10.61 3.54
CA PRO A 145 -29.60 -9.77 2.98
C PRO A 145 -30.35 -8.93 4.03
N PHE A 146 -30.74 -7.70 3.65
CA PHE A 146 -31.49 -6.81 4.54
C PHE A 146 -32.89 -7.41 4.85
N PRO A 147 -33.34 -7.44 6.12
CA PRO A 147 -34.60 -8.07 6.52
C PRO A 147 -35.85 -7.40 5.94
N SER A 148 -35.77 -6.11 5.58
CA SER A 148 -36.71 -5.43 4.70
C SER A 148 -35.94 -4.98 3.47
N GLY A 149 -36.11 -5.66 2.34
CA GLY A 149 -35.53 -5.22 1.08
C GLY A 149 -36.01 -3.81 0.70
N PRO A 150 -35.29 -3.08 -0.17
CA PRO A 150 -35.80 -1.83 -0.72
C PRO A 150 -37.18 -2.06 -1.39
N PRO A 151 -38.06 -1.04 -1.50
CA PRO A 151 -39.33 -1.20 -2.21
C PRO A 151 -39.06 -1.69 -3.64
N GLY A 152 -39.46 -2.94 -3.93
CA GLY A 152 -39.24 -3.60 -5.23
C GLY A 152 -38.08 -4.61 -5.30
N GLY A 153 -37.28 -4.78 -4.25
CA GLY A 153 -36.24 -5.81 -4.16
C GLY A 153 -36.62 -6.89 -3.15
N GLY A 154 -36.88 -8.12 -3.61
CA GLY A 154 -37.29 -9.24 -2.76
C GLY A 154 -36.33 -9.50 -1.59
N GLY A 155 -36.64 -8.98 -0.41
CA GLY A 155 -35.96 -9.31 0.84
C GLY A 155 -36.44 -10.69 1.29
N SER A 156 -35.54 -11.67 1.31
CA SER A 156 -35.79 -12.93 1.99
C SER A 156 -35.64 -12.70 3.49
N GLU A 157 -36.66 -13.04 4.29
CA GLU A 157 -36.59 -13.04 5.77
C GLU A 157 -35.49 -13.98 6.31
N GLU A 158 -34.99 -14.89 5.46
CA GLU A 158 -33.91 -15.80 5.81
C GLU A 158 -32.59 -15.07 6.03
N SER A 159 -32.08 -15.18 7.26
CA SER A 159 -30.80 -14.60 7.66
C SER A 159 -29.63 -15.16 6.84
N CYS A 160 -28.61 -14.33 6.62
CA CYS A 160 -27.34 -14.71 5.98
C CYS A 160 -26.77 -16.05 6.45
N ALA A 161 -26.79 -16.28 7.77
CA ALA A 161 -26.25 -17.48 8.39
C ALA A 161 -26.96 -18.76 7.93
N VAL A 162 -28.28 -18.69 7.75
CA VAL A 162 -29.11 -19.81 7.28
C VAL A 162 -28.90 -20.02 5.78
N ARG A 163 -28.98 -18.94 5.01
CA ARG A 163 -28.90 -18.99 3.54
C ARG A 163 -27.53 -19.44 3.02
N PHE A 164 -26.45 -19.04 3.68
CA PHE A 164 -25.08 -19.30 3.24
C PHE A 164 -24.29 -20.23 4.18
N GLY A 165 -24.90 -20.73 5.26
CA GLY A 165 -24.26 -21.64 6.22
C GLY A 165 -23.11 -21.01 7.02
N ARG A 166 -23.05 -19.68 7.13
CA ARG A 166 -21.96 -18.94 7.77
C ARG A 166 -22.26 -18.68 9.24
N THR A 167 -21.32 -19.02 10.12
CA THR A 167 -21.50 -18.92 11.59
C THR A 167 -20.60 -17.87 12.26
N VAL A 168 -19.74 -17.21 11.49
CA VAL A 168 -18.74 -16.27 11.99
C VAL A 168 -19.17 -14.82 11.71
N ALA A 169 -18.94 -13.93 12.66
CA ALA A 169 -19.17 -12.49 12.52
C ALA A 169 -18.02 -11.82 11.76
N CYS A 170 -18.31 -10.79 10.95
CA CYS A 170 -17.32 -10.15 10.09
C CYS A 170 -16.34 -9.23 10.81
N ARG A 171 -16.60 -8.79 12.04
CA ARG A 171 -15.74 -7.83 12.74
C ARG A 171 -14.28 -8.29 12.81
N GLU A 172 -14.03 -9.47 13.34
CA GLU A 172 -12.67 -10.00 13.49
C GLU A 172 -11.95 -10.26 12.16
N PRO A 173 -12.52 -11.02 11.19
CA PRO A 173 -11.84 -11.28 9.94
C PRO A 173 -11.63 -10.00 9.11
N TRP A 174 -12.54 -9.02 9.20
CA TRP A 174 -12.40 -7.75 8.48
C TRP A 174 -11.35 -6.84 9.13
N GLN A 175 -11.27 -6.82 10.47
CA GLN A 175 -10.20 -6.15 11.20
C GLN A 175 -8.83 -6.79 10.92
N SER A 176 -8.76 -8.13 10.89
CA SER A 176 -7.54 -8.87 10.56
C SER A 176 -7.10 -8.60 9.13
N ALA A 177 -8.03 -8.53 8.17
CA ALA A 177 -7.72 -8.17 6.79
C ALA A 177 -7.14 -6.75 6.70
N MET A 178 -7.65 -5.81 7.51
CA MET A 178 -7.13 -4.44 7.57
C MET A 178 -5.73 -4.35 8.17
N GLN A 179 -5.47 -5.09 9.23
CA GLN A 179 -4.12 -5.15 9.81
C GLN A 179 -3.13 -5.82 8.86
N GLY A 180 -3.55 -6.88 8.16
CA GLY A 180 -2.73 -7.57 7.16
C GLY A 180 -2.33 -6.65 6.02
N ALA A 181 -3.29 -5.93 5.43
CA ALA A 181 -3.02 -5.00 4.33
C ALA A 181 -2.05 -3.88 4.76
N GLY A 182 -2.28 -3.24 5.91
CA GLY A 182 -1.37 -2.23 6.45
C GLY A 182 0.03 -2.76 6.76
N GLY A 183 0.13 -4.01 7.23
CA GLY A 183 1.41 -4.68 7.51
C GLY A 183 2.22 -4.96 6.24
N TRP A 184 1.58 -5.43 5.16
CA TRP A 184 2.25 -5.65 3.88
C TRP A 184 2.69 -4.35 3.22
N ASP A 185 1.83 -3.33 3.22
CA ASP A 185 2.19 -2.00 2.71
C ASP A 185 3.37 -1.41 3.49
N ALA A 186 3.38 -1.53 4.82
CA ALA A 186 4.50 -1.11 5.66
C ALA A 186 5.79 -1.88 5.30
N ALA A 187 5.71 -3.21 5.12
CA ALA A 187 6.85 -4.03 4.73
C ALA A 187 7.44 -3.61 3.38
N VAL A 188 6.58 -3.31 2.40
CA VAL A 188 7.00 -2.79 1.08
C VAL A 188 7.75 -1.47 1.24
N VAL A 189 7.19 -0.50 1.97
CA VAL A 189 7.83 0.82 2.16
C VAL A 189 9.17 0.71 2.89
N VAL A 190 9.25 -0.12 3.94
CA VAL A 190 10.50 -0.36 4.67
C VAL A 190 11.55 -1.01 3.75
N ALA A 191 11.17 -2.01 2.96
CA ALA A 191 12.07 -2.64 2.01
C ALA A 191 12.60 -1.64 0.97
N VAL A 192 11.73 -0.79 0.42
CA VAL A 192 12.12 0.30 -0.49
C VAL A 192 13.08 1.28 0.21
N GLY A 193 12.82 1.67 1.45
CA GLY A 193 13.71 2.52 2.24
C GLY A 193 15.10 1.93 2.44
N LEU A 194 15.18 0.64 2.76
CA LEU A 194 16.46 -0.07 2.88
C LEU A 194 17.22 -0.10 1.56
N LEU A 195 16.54 -0.35 0.44
CA LEU A 195 17.15 -0.31 -0.90
C LEU A 195 17.69 1.08 -1.25
N GLN A 196 16.97 2.15 -0.90
CA GLN A 196 17.44 3.53 -1.09
C GLN A 196 18.72 3.80 -0.30
N VAL A 197 18.75 3.43 0.99
CA VAL A 197 19.93 3.61 1.86
C VAL A 197 21.12 2.81 1.33
N LEU A 198 20.91 1.54 0.96
CA LEU A 198 21.94 0.69 0.38
C LEU A 198 22.51 1.29 -0.92
N SER A 199 21.63 1.76 -1.81
CA SER A 199 22.04 2.40 -3.08
C SER A 199 22.87 3.64 -2.84
N TRP A 200 22.51 4.45 -1.85
CA TRP A 200 23.25 5.65 -1.48
C TRP A 200 24.62 5.34 -0.85
N VAL A 201 24.68 4.35 0.07
CA VAL A 201 25.95 3.92 0.69
C VAL A 201 26.89 3.35 -0.38
N MET A 202 26.39 2.52 -1.28
CA MET A 202 27.20 1.97 -2.38
C MET A 202 27.65 3.07 -3.34
N GLY A 203 26.77 4.00 -3.70
CA GLY A 203 27.13 5.15 -4.56
C GLY A 203 28.24 6.01 -3.97
N ARG A 204 28.30 6.16 -2.64
CA ARG A 204 29.39 6.88 -1.94
C ARG A 204 30.68 6.08 -1.84
N ARG A 205 30.59 4.76 -1.60
CA ARG A 205 31.75 3.87 -1.42
C ARG A 205 32.50 3.59 -2.73
N PHE A 206 31.82 3.71 -3.87
CA PHE A 206 32.38 3.38 -5.19
C PHE A 206 32.40 4.57 -6.16
N ALA A 207 32.63 5.78 -5.65
CA ALA A 207 32.93 6.96 -6.47
C ALA A 207 34.35 6.90 -7.08
N GLU A 208 34.74 5.75 -7.62
CA GLU A 208 35.79 5.61 -8.64
C GLU A 208 35.09 5.59 -10.01
N PRO A 209 35.69 6.13 -11.08
CA PRO A 209 35.00 6.41 -12.32
C PRO A 209 34.52 5.11 -12.97
N TYR A 210 33.22 4.85 -12.90
CA TYR A 210 32.62 3.69 -13.54
C TYR A 210 32.79 3.77 -15.07
N PRO A 211 33.29 2.71 -15.72
CA PRO A 211 33.52 2.63 -17.17
C PRO A 211 32.24 2.33 -17.95
N PHE A 212 31.06 2.71 -17.45
CA PHE A 212 29.79 2.45 -18.13
C PHE A 212 29.58 3.33 -19.38
N LEU A 213 30.44 4.33 -19.57
CA LEU A 213 30.41 5.24 -20.73
C LEU A 213 31.43 4.91 -21.83
N ALA A 214 32.21 3.84 -21.71
CA ALA A 214 33.12 3.39 -22.77
C ALA A 214 32.47 2.43 -23.79
N ILE A 215 31.18 2.12 -23.65
CA ILE A 215 30.47 1.19 -24.55
C ILE A 215 29.39 1.91 -25.39
N VAL A 216 29.10 3.19 -25.12
CA VAL A 216 28.11 3.98 -25.88
C VAL A 216 28.69 5.31 -26.38
N ASN A 217 30.01 5.36 -26.60
CA ASN A 217 30.65 6.41 -27.38
C ASN A 217 31.87 5.85 -28.11
#